data_AF-A0A1Q7Z6S9-F1
#
_entry.id   AF-A0A1Q7Z6S9-F1
#
_cell.length_a   1.000
_cell.length_b   1.000
_cell.length_c   1.000
_cell.angle_alpha   90.00
_cell.angle_beta   90.00
_cell.angle_gamma   90.00
#
_symmetry.space_group_name_H-M   'P 1'
#
loop_
_entity.id
_entity.type
_entity.pdbx_description
1 polymer ?
#
loop_
_entity_poly.entity_id
_entity_poly.type
_entity_poly.pdbx_seq_one_letter_code
_entity_poly.pdbx_strand_id
1 'polypeptide(L)'
;MREALRQFANELSRRRVVRVLIAYCVAMFGALQGLDVMVTRLELPGVWMRWAVLLSLVGLPVAVALSWIFDWTSAGVVRTAPV
;
A
#
# COMPACT_ATOMS: atom_id res chain seq x y z
N MET A 1 -24.02 13.07 4.18
CA MET A 1 -23.18 11.95 3.66
C MET A 1 -21.83 12.41 3.09
N ARG A 2 -21.77 13.47 2.26
CA ARG A 2 -20.51 13.98 1.67
C ARG A 2 -19.51 14.55 2.70
N GLU A 3 -19.97 15.09 3.81
CA GLU A 3 -19.09 15.67 4.85
C GLU A 3 -18.41 14.61 5.71
N ALA A 4 -19.11 13.52 6.06
CA ALA A 4 -18.51 12.39 6.75
C ALA A 4 -17.38 11.77 5.92
N LEU A 5 -17.57 11.58 4.61
CA LEU A 5 -16.51 11.11 3.71
C LEU A 5 -15.30 12.05 3.68
N ARG A 6 -15.51 13.37 3.78
CA ARG A 6 -14.42 14.35 3.85
C ARG A 6 -13.71 14.31 5.18
N GLN A 7 -14.40 14.14 6.30
CA GLN A 7 -13.79 13.93 7.62
C GLN A 7 -13.02 12.60 7.66
N PHE A 8 -13.61 11.48 7.25
CA PHE A 8 -12.91 10.19 7.15
C PHE A 8 -11.70 10.25 6.21
N ALA A 9 -11.80 10.92 5.05
CA ALA A 9 -10.67 11.14 4.17
C ALA A 9 -9.59 12.05 4.78
N ASN A 10 -9.97 13.08 5.55
CA ASN A 10 -9.03 13.92 6.29
C ASN A 10 -8.36 13.16 7.42
N GLU A 11 -9.08 12.32 8.16
CA GLU A 11 -8.56 11.43 9.20
C GLU A 11 -7.56 10.42 8.61
N LEU A 12 -7.86 9.83 7.44
CA LEU A 12 -6.93 8.94 6.71
C LEU A 12 -5.69 9.68 6.20
N SER A 13 -5.86 10.93 5.73
CA SER A 13 -4.78 11.77 5.21
C SER A 13 -3.85 12.26 6.34
N ARG A 14 -4.40 12.54 7.53
CA ARG A 14 -3.65 13.00 8.72
C ARG A 14 -2.60 11.99 9.21
N ARG A 15 -2.78 10.69 8.92
CA ARG A 15 -1.87 9.59 9.31
C ARG A 15 -1.04 9.03 8.14
N ARG A 16 -0.97 9.69 6.98
CA ARG A 16 -0.23 9.22 5.79
C ARG A 16 -0.63 7.82 5.27
N VAL A 17 -1.72 7.21 5.74
CA VAL A 17 -2.21 5.88 5.31
C VAL A 17 -2.43 5.84 3.79
N VAL A 18 -2.87 6.97 3.21
CA VAL A 18 -3.04 7.14 1.75
C VAL A 18 -1.72 6.91 0.98
N ARG A 19 -0.58 7.37 1.51
CA ARG A 19 0.73 7.19 0.87
C ARG A 19 1.13 5.71 0.86
N VAL A 20 0.89 4.99 1.95
CA VAL A 20 1.18 3.55 2.04
C VAL A 20 0.27 2.74 1.11
N LEU A 21 -1.02 3.08 1.05
CA LEU A 21 -1.95 2.47 0.09
C LEU A 21 -1.48 2.65 -1.35
N ILE A 22 -1.07 3.87 -1.73
CA ILE A 22 -0.55 4.14 -3.07
C ILE A 22 0.73 3.33 -3.35
N ALA A 23 1.70 3.35 -2.42
CA ALA A 23 2.94 2.59 -2.57
C ALA A 23 2.69 1.08 -2.69
N TYR A 24 1.76 0.55 -1.88
CA TYR A 24 1.35 -0.84 -1.94
C TYR A 24 0.70 -1.19 -3.28
N CYS A 25 -0.24 -0.37 -3.76
CA CYS A 25 -0.88 -0.57 -5.06
C CYS A 25 0.15 -0.59 -6.20
N VAL A 26 1.12 0.33 -6.19
CA VAL A 26 2.19 0.38 -7.20
C VAL A 26 3.08 -0.86 -7.13
N ALA A 27 3.49 -1.27 -5.93
CA ALA A 27 4.32 -2.45 -5.73
C ALA A 27 3.61 -3.75 -6.19
N MET A 28 2.36 -3.95 -5.76
CA MET A 28 1.59 -5.14 -6.15
C MET A 28 1.22 -5.13 -7.62
N PHE A 29 0.94 -3.96 -8.21
CA PHE A 29 0.72 -3.86 -9.65
C PHE A 29 1.96 -4.31 -10.43
N GLY A 30 3.15 -3.84 -10.07
CA GLY A 30 4.41 -4.26 -10.67
C GLY A 30 4.69 -5.75 -10.47
N ALA A 31 4.46 -6.27 -9.27
CA ALA A 31 4.64 -7.69 -8.97
C ALA A 31 3.70 -8.60 -9.77
N LEU A 32 2.42 -8.24 -9.87
CA LEU A 32 1.43 -9.00 -10.64
C LEU A 32 1.72 -8.94 -12.14
N GLN A 33 2.12 -7.79 -12.69
CA GLN A 33 2.60 -7.67 -14.07
C GLN A 33 3.80 -8.58 -14.33
N GLY A 34 4.82 -8.54 -13.46
CA GLY A 34 5.98 -9.41 -13.59
C GLY A 34 5.61 -10.89 -13.53
N LEU A 35 4.72 -11.26 -12.63
CA LEU A 35 4.24 -12.64 -12.51
C LEU A 35 3.43 -13.08 -13.74
N ASP A 36 2.56 -12.23 -14.27
CA ASP A 36 1.78 -12.52 -15.48
C ASP A 36 2.68 -12.83 -16.68
N VAL A 37 3.73 -12.02 -16.85
CA VAL A 37 4.77 -12.27 -17.86
C VAL A 37 5.42 -13.62 -17.63
N MET A 38 5.80 -13.97 -16.40
CA MET A 38 6.41 -15.29 -16.12
C MET A 38 5.44 -16.45 -16.36
N VAL A 39 4.20 -16.35 -15.90
CA VAL A 39 3.18 -17.39 -16.07
C VAL A 39 2.91 -17.62 -17.55
N THR A 40 2.79 -16.55 -18.34
CA THR A 40 2.56 -16.65 -19.79
C THR A 40 3.79 -17.21 -20.51
N ARG A 41 5.00 -16.73 -20.18
CA ARG A 41 6.24 -17.13 -20.86
C ARG A 41 6.65 -18.56 -20.56
N LEU A 42 6.38 -19.04 -19.34
CA LEU A 42 6.69 -20.40 -18.92
C LEU A 42 5.50 -21.36 -19.13
N GLU A 43 4.42 -20.89 -19.75
CA GLU A 43 3.18 -21.66 -19.99
C GLU A 43 2.62 -22.31 -18.70
N LEU A 44 2.76 -21.60 -17.58
CA LEU A 44 2.31 -22.08 -16.29
C LEU A 44 0.78 -22.06 -16.20
N PRO A 45 0.18 -22.96 -15.40
CA PRO A 45 -1.26 -22.95 -15.17
C PRO A 45 -1.74 -21.60 -14.59
N GLY A 46 -2.88 -21.08 -15.10
CA GLY A 46 -3.47 -19.81 -14.62
C GLY A 46 -3.85 -19.79 -13.13
N VAL A 47 -3.79 -20.94 -12.45
CA VAL A 47 -3.95 -21.07 -10.99
C VAL A 47 -2.94 -20.22 -10.23
N TRP A 48 -1.70 -20.08 -10.72
CA TRP A 48 -0.65 -19.27 -10.07
C TRP A 48 -1.01 -17.79 -10.02
N MET A 49 -1.51 -17.24 -11.12
CA MET A 49 -1.98 -15.86 -11.18
C MET A 49 -3.16 -15.62 -10.25
N ARG A 50 -4.09 -16.58 -10.18
CA ARG A 50 -5.25 -16.51 -9.30
C ARG A 50 -4.85 -16.49 -7.81
N TRP A 51 -3.89 -17.32 -7.40
CA TRP A 51 -3.35 -17.28 -6.04
C TRP A 51 -2.61 -15.99 -5.72
N ALA A 52 -1.85 -15.44 -6.68
CA ALA A 52 -1.15 -14.17 -6.49
C ALA A 52 -2.11 -12.99 -6.28
N VAL A 53 -3.22 -12.95 -7.02
CA VAL A 53 -4.27 -11.94 -6.82
C VAL A 53 -4.93 -12.10 -5.46
N LEU A 54 -5.21 -13.33 -5.02
CA LEU A 54 -5.75 -13.57 -3.68
C LEU A 54 -4.77 -13.13 -2.59
N LEU A 55 -3.48 -13.43 -2.75
CA LEU A 55 -2.43 -12.98 -1.82
C LEU A 55 -2.28 -11.46 -1.79
N SER A 56 -2.40 -10.77 -2.92
CA SER A 56 -2.32 -9.31 -2.96
C SER A 56 -3.52 -8.64 -2.28
N LEU A 57 -4.70 -9.26 -2.34
CA LEU A 57 -5.88 -8.83 -1.59
C LEU A 57 -5.70 -9.02 -0.08
N VAL A 58 -5.14 -10.16 0.36
CA VAL A 58 -4.86 -10.45 1.77
C VAL A 58 -3.67 -9.65 2.30
N GLY A 59 -2.70 -9.31 1.45
CA GLY A 59 -1.55 -8.48 1.82
C GLY A 59 -1.92 -7.01 2.08
N LEU A 60 -3.07 -6.55 1.60
CA LEU A 60 -3.54 -5.18 1.81
C LEU A 60 -3.84 -4.88 3.30
N PRO A 61 -4.58 -5.73 4.04
CA PRO A 61 -4.71 -5.58 5.49
C PRO A 61 -3.35 -5.57 6.22
N VAL A 62 -2.39 -6.37 5.76
CA VAL A 62 -1.03 -6.41 6.33
C VAL A 62 -0.29 -5.10 6.08
N ALA A 63 -0.38 -4.53 4.87
CA ALA A 63 0.20 -3.23 4.54
C ALA A 63 -0.42 -2.09 5.36
N VAL A 64 -1.74 -2.15 5.60
CA VAL A 64 -2.43 -1.20 6.47
C VAL A 64 -1.98 -1.36 7.92
N ALA A 65 -1.86 -2.58 8.43
CA ALA A 65 -1.33 -2.85 9.77
C ALA A 65 0.13 -2.38 9.92
N LEU A 66 0.96 -2.57 8.89
CA LEU A 66 2.34 -2.07 8.87
C LEU A 66 2.40 -0.54 8.83
N SER A 67 1.48 0.14 8.14
CA SER A 67 1.40 1.61 8.17
C SER A 67 1.09 2.17 9.56
N TRP A 68 0.45 1.37 10.41
CA TRP A 68 0.19 1.70 11.81
C TRP A 68 1.42 1.53 12.72
N ILE A 69 2.35 0.64 12.35
CA ILE A 69 3.58 0.36 13.10
C ILE A 69 4.75 1.21 12.61
N PHE A 70 4.90 1.34 11.29
CA PHE A 70 5.90 2.16 10.63
C PHE A 70 5.32 3.52 10.30
N ASP A 71 5.22 4.35 11.32
CA ASP A 71 5.10 5.79 11.12
C ASP A 71 6.48 6.27 10.62
N TRP A 72 6.71 6.19 9.30
CA TRP A 72 7.84 6.85 8.64
C TRP A 72 7.61 8.36 8.69
N THR A 73 7.67 8.88 9.92
CA THR A 73 7.79 10.28 10.21
C THR A 73 9.14 10.72 9.66
N SER A 74 9.05 11.48 8.58
CA SER A 74 10.09 12.38 8.11
C SER A 74 10.21 13.56 9.09
N ALA A 75 10.20 13.29 10.40
CA ALA A 75 10.82 14.18 11.37
C ALA A 75 12.33 14.07 11.14
N GLY A 76 12.77 14.60 9.99
CA GLY A 76 14.11 15.15 9.94
C GLY A 76 14.25 16.03 11.16
N VAL A 77 15.36 15.87 11.88
CA VAL A 77 15.66 16.57 13.12
C VAL A 77 15.42 18.06 12.93
N VAL A 78 14.26 18.57 13.38
CA VAL A 78 14.04 20.01 13.47
C VAL A 78 14.68 20.43 14.78
N ARG A 79 15.90 20.98 14.69
CA ARG A 79 16.44 21.74 15.81
C ARG A 79 15.55 22.97 16.00
N THR A 80 14.90 23.06 17.16
CA THR A 80 14.35 24.32 17.66
C THR A 80 15.48 25.35 17.71
N ALA A 81 15.30 26.49 17.05
CA ALA A 81 16.21 27.62 17.17
C ALA A 81 16.17 28.12 18.64
N PRO A 82 17.33 28.33 19.29
CA PRO A 82 17.34 29.00 20.58
C PRO A 82 16.91 30.45 20.37
N VAL A 83 15.96 30.88 21.19
CA VAL A 83 15.58 32.29 21.40
C VAL A 83 16.73 33.09 21.98
#